data_AF-A0A936XKE5-F1
#
_entry.id   AF-A0A936XKE5-F1
#
_cell.length_a   1.000
_cell.length_b   1.000
_cell.length_c   1.000
_cell.angle_alpha   90.00
_cell.angle_beta   90.00
_cell.angle_gamma   90.00
#
_symmetry.space_group_name_H-M   'P 1'
#
loop_
_entity.id
_entity.type
_entity.pdbx_description
1 polymer ?
#
loop_
_entity_poly.entity_id
_entity_poly.type
_entity_poly.pdbx_seq_one_letter_code
_entity_poly.pdbx_strand_id
1 'polypeptide(L)'
;MYAETASGDNSYSVFLQGDLPICKMETQHKNGRRIAIVKESYGNAFAPFLTNNYEKVIVVDQRSYKGDFIGMLKAEGINELLFINNIFAAHTQFHIDDIRGLMTRGVK
;
A
#
# COMPACT_ATOMS: atom_id res chain seq x y z
N MET A 1 7.57 9.53 -11.93
CA MET A 1 6.78 10.78 -11.93
C MET A 1 6.89 11.35 -10.52
N TYR A 2 7.89 12.19 -10.29
CA TYR A 2 8.04 12.95 -9.05
C TYR A 2 7.79 14.41 -9.41
N ALA A 3 6.93 15.09 -8.67
CA ALA A 3 6.82 16.54 -8.76
C ALA A 3 8.00 17.15 -8.00
N GLU A 4 8.74 18.08 -8.62
CA GLU A 4 9.85 18.77 -7.94
C GLU A 4 9.36 19.66 -6.81
N THR A 5 8.14 20.19 -6.94
CA THR A 5 7.49 21.02 -5.94
C THR A 5 5.99 20.74 -5.91
N ALA A 6 5.39 20.82 -4.72
CA ALA A 6 3.95 20.78 -4.52
C ALA A 6 3.57 21.82 -3.45
N SER A 7 2.50 22.57 -3.66
CA SER A 7 2.05 23.63 -2.76
C SER A 7 0.56 23.52 -2.45
N GLY A 8 0.15 24.05 -1.30
CA GLY A 8 -1.22 23.98 -0.79
C GLY A 8 -1.43 22.83 0.19
N ASP A 9 -2.61 22.82 0.82
CA ASP A 9 -2.95 21.92 1.94
C ASP A 9 -2.91 20.43 1.56
N ASN A 10 -3.09 20.12 0.27
CA ASN A 10 -3.10 18.76 -0.25
C ASN A 10 -1.80 18.38 -0.99
N SER A 11 -0.71 19.11 -0.73
CA SER A 11 0.59 18.90 -1.39
C SER A 11 1.13 17.47 -1.23
N TYR A 12 0.81 16.78 -0.13
CA TYR A 12 1.24 15.39 0.09
C TYR A 12 0.57 14.38 -0.86
N SER A 13 -0.61 14.69 -1.40
CA SER A 13 -1.33 13.80 -2.33
C SER A 13 -0.69 13.69 -3.71
N VAL A 14 0.42 14.41 -3.97
CA VAL A 14 1.28 14.11 -5.14
C VAL A 14 1.75 12.66 -5.14
N PHE A 15 1.87 12.05 -3.97
CA PHE A 15 2.12 10.63 -3.83
C PHE A 15 0.82 9.85 -3.93
N LEU A 16 0.73 8.97 -4.94
CA LEU A 16 -0.36 8.00 -5.14
C LEU A 16 -1.78 8.61 -5.22
N GLN A 17 -1.91 9.93 -5.44
CA GLN A 17 -3.20 10.64 -5.39
C GLN A 17 -3.87 10.57 -4.00
N GLY A 18 -3.07 10.41 -2.95
CA GLY A 18 -3.54 10.25 -1.57
C GLY A 18 -3.86 8.80 -1.19
N ASP A 19 -4.93 8.60 -0.44
CA ASP A 19 -5.23 7.35 0.25
C ASP A 19 -6.23 6.46 -0.49
N LEU A 20 -5.86 6.09 -1.72
CA LEU A 20 -6.61 5.13 -2.51
C LEU A 20 -6.68 3.76 -1.79
N PRO A 21 -7.83 3.06 -1.80
CA PRO A 21 -7.96 1.75 -1.18
C PRO A 21 -6.94 0.73 -1.71
N ILE A 22 -6.63 0.84 -3.00
CA ILE A 22 -5.62 0.05 -3.66
C ILE A 22 -4.97 0.85 -4.80
N CYS A 23 -3.67 0.75 -4.93
CA CYS A 23 -2.91 1.21 -6.10
C CYS A 23 -2.04 0.05 -6.58
N LYS A 24 -2.08 -0.24 -7.89
CA LYS A 24 -1.27 -1.31 -8.49
C LYS A 24 -0.32 -0.69 -9.49
N MET A 25 0.96 -1.02 -9.37
CA MET A 25 2.02 -0.56 -10.27
C MET A 25 2.72 -1.79 -10.84
N GLU A 26 2.79 -1.87 -12.16
CA GLU A 26 3.56 -2.88 -12.88
C GLU A 26 4.76 -2.21 -13.54
N THR A 27 5.90 -2.87 -13.50
CA THR A 27 7.18 -2.32 -13.94
C THR A 27 7.75 -3.14 -15.10
N GLN A 28 8.82 -2.63 -15.71
CA GLN A 28 9.52 -3.37 -16.77
C GLN A 28 10.50 -4.42 -16.21
N HIS A 29 10.72 -4.47 -14.89
CA HIS A 29 11.57 -5.48 -14.27
C HIS A 29 10.98 -6.89 -14.48
N LYS A 30 11.87 -7.88 -14.66
CA LYS A 30 11.55 -9.30 -14.83
C LYS A 30 12.38 -10.17 -13.89
N ASN A 31 12.28 -9.89 -12.58
CA ASN A 31 13.09 -10.52 -11.53
C ASN A 31 12.30 -11.45 -10.59
N GLY A 32 11.03 -11.71 -10.88
CA GLY A 32 10.12 -12.53 -10.09
C GLY A 32 9.66 -11.92 -8.77
N ARG A 33 10.09 -10.70 -8.40
CA ARG A 33 9.78 -10.08 -7.11
C ARG A 33 8.49 -9.28 -7.20
N ARG A 34 7.52 -9.57 -6.33
CA ARG A 34 6.20 -8.96 -6.31
C ARG A 34 5.81 -8.63 -4.88
N ILE A 35 5.67 -7.35 -4.57
CA ILE A 35 5.47 -6.86 -3.21
C ILE A 35 4.09 -6.23 -3.04
N ALA A 36 3.46 -6.49 -1.90
CA ALA A 36 2.35 -5.70 -1.38
C ALA A 36 2.80 -4.88 -0.17
N ILE A 37 2.35 -3.63 -0.11
CA ILE A 37 2.54 -2.73 1.02
C ILE A 37 1.19 -2.50 1.69
N VAL A 38 1.10 -2.75 3.00
CA VAL A 38 -0.03 -2.35 3.84
C VAL A 38 0.37 -1.10 4.60
N LYS A 39 -0.39 -0.01 4.38
CA LYS A 39 -0.03 1.32 4.86
C LYS A 39 -1.22 2.13 5.33
N GLU A 40 -0.92 3.17 6.09
CA GLU A 40 -1.68 4.43 6.12
C GLU A 40 -0.92 5.54 5.36
N SER A 41 -1.46 6.75 5.32
CA SER A 41 -0.92 7.92 4.60
C SER A 41 0.61 8.05 4.57
N TYR A 42 1.33 7.75 5.66
CA TYR A 42 2.81 7.78 5.70
C TYR A 42 3.49 6.94 4.61
N GLY A 43 2.88 5.81 4.21
CA GLY A 43 3.44 4.92 3.18
C GLY A 43 3.37 5.47 1.76
N ASN A 44 2.58 6.52 1.50
CA ASN A 44 2.39 7.07 0.15
C ASN A 44 3.71 7.54 -0.46
N ALA A 45 4.51 8.28 0.31
CA ALA A 45 5.80 8.78 -0.14
C ALA A 45 6.83 7.67 -0.37
N PHE A 46 6.71 6.54 0.34
CA PHE A 46 7.66 5.44 0.26
C PHE A 46 7.40 4.52 -0.95
N ALA A 47 6.13 4.23 -1.27
CA ALA A 47 5.78 3.22 -2.26
C ALA A 47 6.43 3.41 -3.65
N PRO A 48 6.57 4.63 -4.21
CA PRO A 48 7.23 4.84 -5.49
C PRO A 48 8.67 4.32 -5.57
N PHE A 49 9.41 4.33 -4.45
CA PHE A 49 10.80 3.85 -4.42
C PHE A 49 10.91 2.34 -4.68
N LEU A 50 9.85 1.56 -4.42
CA LEU A 50 9.86 0.12 -4.69
C LEU A 50 9.76 -0.21 -6.18
N THR A 51 9.29 0.71 -7.02
CA THR A 51 9.09 0.44 -8.46
C THR A 51 10.39 0.13 -9.20
N ASN A 52 11.56 0.50 -8.65
CA ASN A 52 12.85 0.20 -9.24
C ASN A 52 13.41 -1.20 -8.89
N ASN A 53 12.73 -1.94 -8.00
CA ASN A 53 13.24 -3.19 -7.43
C ASN A 53 12.31 -4.39 -7.62
N TYR A 54 11.06 -4.17 -8.02
CA TYR A 54 10.00 -5.17 -8.07
C TYR A 54 9.30 -5.16 -9.42
N GLU A 55 8.87 -6.32 -9.92
CA GLU A 55 8.03 -6.43 -11.13
C GLU A 55 6.63 -5.84 -10.89
N LYS A 56 6.12 -6.01 -9.66
CA LYS A 56 4.78 -5.60 -9.24
C LYS A 56 4.84 -5.01 -7.83
N VAL A 57 4.24 -3.84 -7.67
CA VAL A 57 4.06 -3.16 -6.38
C VAL A 57 2.57 -2.90 -6.19
N ILE A 58 1.98 -3.48 -5.15
CA ILE A 58 0.59 -3.21 -4.75
C ILE A 58 0.61 -2.43 -3.45
N VAL A 59 -0.04 -1.27 -3.42
CA VAL A 59 -0.21 -0.47 -2.21
C VAL A 59 -1.65 -0.64 -1.75
N VAL A 60 -1.84 -1.01 -0.49
CA VAL A 60 -3.14 -1.24 0.13
C VAL A 60 -3.27 -0.28 1.31
N ASP A 61 -4.26 0.60 1.27
CA ASP A 61 -4.61 1.41 2.43
C ASP A 61 -5.47 0.60 3.39
N GLN A 62 -4.95 0.32 4.57
CA GLN A 62 -5.60 -0.55 5.56
C GLN A 62 -6.96 -0.03 6.04
N ARG A 63 -7.18 1.30 5.97
CA ARG A 63 -8.40 1.95 6.47
C ARG A 63 -9.56 1.76 5.49
N SER A 64 -9.28 1.92 4.20
CA SER A 64 -10.30 1.97 3.16
C SER A 64 -10.46 0.68 2.36
N TYR A 65 -9.46 -0.22 2.34
CA TYR A 65 -9.59 -1.50 1.65
C TYR A 65 -10.55 -2.47 2.39
N LYS A 66 -11.56 -2.99 1.66
CA LYS A 66 -12.59 -3.91 2.19
C LYS A 66 -12.73 -5.22 1.40
N GLY A 67 -11.86 -5.47 0.43
CA GLY A 67 -11.86 -6.72 -0.36
C GLY A 67 -11.22 -7.89 0.38
N ASP A 68 -11.24 -9.08 -0.25
CA ASP A 68 -10.48 -10.25 0.21
C ASP A 68 -8.98 -10.00 -0.01
N PHE A 69 -8.32 -9.59 1.06
CA PHE A 69 -6.89 -9.28 1.03
C PHE A 69 -6.06 -10.53 0.68
N ILE A 70 -6.35 -11.67 1.31
CA ILE A 70 -5.57 -12.89 1.12
C ILE A 70 -5.79 -13.47 -0.28
N GLY A 71 -7.03 -13.49 -0.77
CA GLY A 71 -7.33 -13.88 -2.14
C GLY A 71 -6.66 -12.97 -3.16
N MET A 72 -6.65 -11.65 -2.92
CA MET A 72 -5.96 -10.69 -3.78
C MET A 72 -4.45 -10.94 -3.83
N LEU A 73 -3.78 -11.15 -2.68
CA LEU A 73 -2.34 -11.45 -2.66
C LEU A 73 -2.01 -12.71 -3.46
N LYS A 74 -2.83 -13.76 -3.31
CA LYS A 74 -2.65 -15.02 -4.06
C LYS A 74 -2.88 -14.84 -5.56
N ALA A 75 -3.96 -14.17 -5.95
CA ALA A 75 -4.31 -13.94 -7.35
C ALA A 75 -3.24 -13.12 -8.08
N GLU A 76 -2.62 -12.16 -7.39
CA GLU A 76 -1.56 -11.30 -7.93
C GLU A 76 -0.16 -11.95 -7.87
N GLY A 77 -0.03 -13.10 -7.19
CA GLY A 77 1.23 -13.81 -7.01
C GLY A 77 2.22 -13.05 -6.14
N ILE A 78 1.75 -12.31 -5.13
CA ILE A 78 2.60 -11.57 -4.20
C ILE A 78 3.45 -12.55 -3.37
N ASN A 79 4.75 -12.29 -3.30
CA ASN A 79 5.72 -13.10 -2.56
C ASN A 79 6.45 -12.34 -1.45
N GLU A 80 6.30 -11.02 -1.38
CA GLU A 80 6.81 -10.18 -0.31
C GLU A 80 5.70 -9.28 0.23
N LEU A 81 5.64 -9.12 1.57
CA LEU A 81 4.66 -8.25 2.24
C LEU A 81 5.39 -7.29 3.18
N LEU A 82 5.09 -6.00 3.06
CA LEU A 82 5.64 -4.93 3.89
C LEU A 82 4.52 -4.19 4.62
N PHE A 83 4.66 -4.02 5.93
CA PHE A 83 3.84 -3.09 6.70
C PHE A 83 4.61 -1.80 6.95
N ILE A 84 4.03 -0.67 6.58
CA ILE A 84 4.64 0.65 6.82
C ILE A 84 3.59 1.61 7.36
N ASN A 85 3.70 1.91 8.64
CA ASN A 85 2.80 2.78 9.36
C ASN A 85 3.62 3.73 10.22
N ASN A 86 3.16 4.97 10.38
CA ASN A 86 3.69 5.86 11.38
C ASN A 86 3.59 5.22 12.79
N ILE A 87 4.51 5.55 13.70
CA ILE A 87 4.55 5.00 15.06
C ILE A 87 3.24 5.21 15.84
N PHE A 88 2.57 6.36 15.68
CA PHE A 88 1.26 6.61 16.30
C PHE A 88 0.19 5.68 15.73
N ALA A 89 0.16 5.49 14.42
CA ALA A 89 -0.77 4.57 13.77
C ALA A 89 -0.50 3.12 14.19
N ALA A 90 0.76 2.72 14.31
CA ALA A 90 1.14 1.38 14.77
C ALA A 90 0.68 1.07 16.21
N HIS A 91 0.49 2.09 17.06
CA HIS A 91 0.08 1.95 18.45
C HIS A 91 -1.39 2.29 18.74
N THR A 92 -2.14 2.79 17.75
CA THR A 92 -3.53 3.20 17.96
C THR A 92 -4.48 2.05 17.64
N GLN A 93 -5.37 1.73 18.58
CA GLN A 93 -6.29 0.59 18.47
C GLN A 93 -7.08 0.57 17.17
N PHE A 94 -7.57 1.74 16.72
CA PHE A 94 -8.29 1.89 15.45
C PHE A 94 -7.51 1.33 14.24
N HIS A 95 -6.22 1.68 14.11
CA HIS A 95 -5.38 1.20 13.02
C HIS A 95 -5.00 -0.28 13.16
N ILE A 96 -4.83 -0.76 14.40
CA ILE A 96 -4.63 -2.18 14.69
C ILE A 96 -5.84 -3.00 14.22
N ASP A 97 -7.05 -2.50 14.48
CA ASP A 97 -8.29 -3.16 14.09
C ASP A 97 -8.51 -3.15 12.58
N ASP A 98 -8.06 -2.10 11.88
CA ASP A 98 -8.06 -2.06 10.42
C ASP A 98 -7.15 -3.14 9.81
N ILE A 99 -5.93 -3.30 10.34
CA ILE A 99 -5.01 -4.37 9.91
C ILE A 99 -5.61 -5.74 10.20
N ARG A 100 -6.17 -5.95 11.40
CA ARG A 100 -6.87 -7.21 11.75
C ARG A 100 -8.04 -7.47 10.81
N GLY A 101 -8.76 -6.43 10.43
CA GLY A 101 -9.86 -6.48 9.49
C GLY A 101 -9.45 -7.00 8.11
N LEU A 102 -8.23 -6.73 7.64
CA LEU A 102 -7.74 -7.26 6.37
C LEU A 102 -7.72 -8.80 6.35
N MET A 103 -7.48 -9.44 7.50
CA MET A 103 -7.43 -10.90 7.61
C MET A 103 -8.80 -11.57 7.67
N THR A 104 -9.84 -10.82 8.03
CA THR A 104 -11.18 -11.37 8.31
C THR A 104 -12.22 -10.96 7.27
N ARG A 105 -11.99 -9.86 6.55
CA ARG A 105 -12.85 -9.38 5.46
C ARG A 105 -12.60 -10.25 4.22
N GLY A 106 -13.58 -11.05 3.81
CA GLY A 106 -13.53 -11.87 2.59
C GLY A 106 -13.61 -13.39 2.79
N VAL A 107 -13.61 -13.88 4.03
CA VAL A 107 -13.92 -15.29 4.33
C VAL A 107 -15.45 -15.46 4.28
N LYS A 108 -15.97 -15.80 3.11
CA LYS A 108 -17.29 -16.43 2.92
C LYS A 108 -17.10 -17.74 2.18
#